data_AF-A0A940FTC2-F1
#
_entry.id   AF-A0A940FTC2-F1
#
_cell.length_a   1.000
_cell.length_b   1.000
_cell.length_c   1.000
_cell.angle_alpha   90.00
_cell.angle_beta   90.00
_cell.angle_gamma   90.00
#
_symmetry.space_group_name_H-M   'P 1'
#
loop_
_entity.id
_entity.type
_entity.pdbx_description
1 polymer ?
#
loop_
_entity_poly.entity_id
_entity_poly.type
_entity_poly.pdbx_seq_one_letter_code
_entity_poly.pdbx_strand_id
1 'polypeptide(L)'
;TQWGGAGMFSFLWQLVVAVQAMNRTFHFALGFGATRRDYFFGTLAALGVTAAGWAIVFGILAAIEDATNGWGLSGHMFASIYYGDDGAIARVWYVFLLMLFFIGLGLVAGAAFVRWQVLGLVAFFTILGLLIIGGLAWIVLTDGWAAVGRFLAQAGFAGVYPLFLIPFAVCVLVGYLALRRATARS
;
A
#
# COMPACT_ATOMS: atom_id res chain seq x y z
N THR A 1 7.27 11.87 22.73
CA THR A 1 7.07 10.41 22.84
C THR A 1 7.53 9.76 21.56
N GLN A 2 8.29 8.65 21.60
CA GLN A 2 8.80 7.95 20.39
C GLN A 2 7.70 7.36 19.48
N TRP A 3 6.49 7.25 20.01
CA TRP A 3 5.31 6.76 19.32
C TRP A 3 4.56 7.94 18.69
N GLY A 4 4.35 7.88 17.37
CA GLY A 4 3.49 8.81 16.66
C GLY A 4 2.92 8.20 15.39
N GLY A 5 1.60 8.30 15.23
CA GLY A 5 0.86 7.69 14.10
C GLY A 5 0.41 8.70 13.04
N ALA A 6 0.75 9.99 13.17
CA ALA A 6 0.21 11.03 12.30
C ALA A 6 0.60 10.85 10.82
N GLY A 7 1.77 10.27 10.54
CA GLY A 7 2.19 9.91 9.17
C GLY A 7 1.42 8.74 8.55
N MET A 8 0.66 7.95 9.34
CA MET A 8 -0.03 6.76 8.83
C MET A 8 -1.13 7.10 7.82
N PHE A 9 -1.76 8.28 7.96
CA PHE A 9 -2.79 8.73 7.04
C PHE A 9 -2.26 8.91 5.61
N SER A 10 -0.97 9.25 5.44
CA SER A 10 -0.35 9.40 4.12
C SER A 10 -0.40 8.11 3.30
N PHE A 11 -0.28 6.95 3.95
CA PHE A 11 -0.39 5.65 3.28
C PHE A 11 -1.81 5.38 2.80
N LEU A 12 -2.81 5.64 3.64
CA LEU A 12 -4.22 5.53 3.28
C LEU A 12 -4.60 6.49 2.16
N TRP A 13 -4.04 7.70 2.17
CA TRP A 13 -4.24 8.67 1.11
C TRP A 13 -3.74 8.15 -0.24
N GLN A 14 -2.61 7.45 -0.26
CA GLN A 14 -2.08 6.87 -1.49
C GLN A 14 -2.97 5.76 -2.07
N LEU A 15 -3.66 4.99 -1.22
CA LEU A 15 -4.72 4.07 -1.64
C LEU A 15 -5.85 4.84 -2.35
N VAL A 16 -6.32 5.93 -1.74
CA VAL A 16 -7.38 6.78 -2.33
C VAL A 16 -6.93 7.33 -3.68
N VAL A 17 -5.70 7.83 -3.79
CA VAL A 17 -5.14 8.31 -5.07
C VAL A 17 -5.15 7.21 -6.13
N ALA A 18 -4.77 5.98 -5.79
CA ALA A 18 -4.79 4.85 -6.72
C ALA A 18 -6.22 4.49 -7.19
N VAL A 19 -7.20 4.50 -6.28
CA VAL A 19 -8.62 4.31 -6.63
C VAL A 19 -9.11 5.41 -7.58
N GLN A 20 -8.79 6.67 -7.26
CA GLN A 20 -9.22 7.82 -8.04
C GLN A 20 -8.57 7.86 -9.42
N ALA A 21 -7.29 7.49 -9.51
CA ALA A 21 -6.60 7.32 -10.78
C ALA A 21 -7.37 6.34 -11.66
N MET A 22 -7.68 5.15 -11.15
CA MET A 22 -8.40 4.12 -11.90
C MET A 22 -9.79 4.59 -12.36
N ASN A 23 -10.57 5.21 -11.47
CA ASN A 23 -11.95 5.58 -11.77
C ASN A 23 -12.06 6.78 -12.72
N ARG A 24 -11.15 7.75 -12.63
CA ARG A 24 -11.25 9.00 -13.40
C ARG A 24 -10.48 8.97 -14.72
N THR A 25 -9.34 8.28 -14.78
CA THR A 25 -8.47 8.36 -15.95
C THR A 25 -8.65 7.20 -16.92
N PHE A 26 -9.30 6.10 -16.52
CA PHE A 26 -9.46 4.91 -17.36
C PHE A 26 -10.24 5.20 -18.66
N HIS A 27 -11.46 5.73 -18.54
CA HIS A 27 -12.31 6.02 -19.70
C HIS A 27 -11.68 7.10 -20.60
N PHE A 28 -11.03 8.09 -20.00
CA PHE A 28 -10.30 9.13 -20.70
C PHE A 28 -9.13 8.56 -21.53
N ALA A 29 -8.34 7.67 -20.95
CA ALA A 29 -7.23 7.02 -21.66
C ALA A 29 -7.71 6.15 -22.83
N LEU A 30 -8.81 5.42 -22.65
CA LEU A 30 -9.43 4.66 -23.74
C LEU A 30 -9.95 5.58 -24.87
N GLY A 31 -10.44 6.77 -24.52
CA GLY A 31 -10.86 7.79 -25.49
C GLY A 31 -9.72 8.31 -26.36
N PHE A 32 -8.49 8.29 -25.87
CA PHE A 32 -7.28 8.61 -26.64
C PHE A 32 -6.69 7.42 -27.41
N GLY A 33 -7.37 6.28 -27.46
CA GLY A 33 -6.91 5.10 -28.19
C GLY A 33 -5.87 4.25 -27.43
N ALA A 34 -5.65 4.50 -26.14
CA ALA A 34 -4.77 3.65 -25.34
C ALA A 34 -5.39 2.25 -25.17
N THR A 35 -4.56 1.20 -25.16
CA THR A 35 -5.04 -0.13 -24.81
C THR A 35 -5.23 -0.26 -23.29
N ARG A 36 -6.12 -1.17 -22.86
CA ARG A 36 -6.32 -1.47 -21.43
C ARG A 36 -5.02 -1.91 -20.74
N ARG A 37 -4.14 -2.59 -21.49
CA ARG A 37 -2.83 -3.06 -21.02
C ARG A 37 -1.89 -1.89 -20.77
N ASP A 38 -1.76 -1.00 -21.76
CA ASP A 38 -0.87 0.15 -21.68
C ASP A 38 -1.33 1.12 -20.60
N TYR A 39 -2.64 1.32 -20.48
CA TYR A 39 -3.22 2.10 -19.39
C TYR A 39 -2.84 1.54 -18.01
N PHE A 40 -3.02 0.23 -17.79
CA PHE A 40 -2.76 -0.37 -16.48
C PHE A 40 -1.29 -0.28 -16.08
N PHE A 41 -0.38 -0.64 -16.98
CA PHE A 41 1.06 -0.55 -16.70
C PHE A 41 1.54 0.90 -16.60
N GLY A 42 1.00 1.81 -17.41
CA GLY A 42 1.29 3.25 -17.31
C GLY A 42 0.83 3.83 -15.97
N THR A 43 -0.37 3.45 -15.51
CA THR A 43 -0.90 3.86 -14.20
C THR A 43 -0.07 3.28 -13.06
N LEU A 44 0.28 1.99 -13.13
CA LEU A 44 1.15 1.33 -12.16
C LEU A 44 2.52 2.02 -12.06
N ALA A 45 3.14 2.34 -13.20
CA ALA A 45 4.41 3.04 -13.24
C ALA A 45 4.31 4.46 -12.66
N ALA A 46 3.29 5.23 -13.04
CA ALA A 46 3.07 6.58 -12.51
C ALA A 46 2.86 6.60 -10.99
N LEU A 47 2.07 5.65 -10.47
CA LEU A 47 1.86 5.49 -9.04
C LEU A 47 3.14 4.99 -8.34
N GLY A 48 3.93 4.12 -8.97
CA GLY A 48 5.24 3.71 -8.47
C GLY A 48 6.23 4.86 -8.33
N VAL A 49 6.27 5.78 -9.30
CA VAL A 49 7.07 7.02 -9.22
C VAL A 49 6.56 7.91 -8.09
N THR A 50 5.24 8.02 -7.93
CA THR A 50 4.63 8.80 -6.84
C THR A 50 4.97 8.20 -5.47
N ALA A 51 4.96 6.87 -5.34
CA ALA A 51 5.39 6.17 -4.12
C ALA A 51 6.85 6.47 -3.78
N ALA A 52 7.74 6.42 -4.78
CA ALA A 52 9.16 6.73 -4.60
C ALA A 52 9.36 8.19 -4.18
N GLY A 53 8.67 9.13 -4.83
CA GLY A 53 8.70 10.54 -4.48
C GLY A 53 8.24 10.80 -3.04
N TRP A 54 7.11 10.23 -2.65
CA TRP A 54 6.60 10.35 -1.27
C TRP A 54 7.53 9.71 -0.24
N ALA A 55 8.12 8.55 -0.54
CA ALA A 55 9.08 7.91 0.35
C ALA A 55 10.34 8.77 0.58
N ILE A 56 10.83 9.43 -0.47
CA ILE A 56 11.95 10.36 -0.38
C ILE A 56 11.57 11.58 0.46
N VAL A 57 10.41 12.20 0.20
CA VAL A 57 9.92 13.34 0.99
C VAL A 57 9.79 12.95 2.47
N PHE A 58 9.24 11.77 2.75
CA PHE A 58 9.12 11.23 4.10
C PHE A 58 10.49 11.07 4.76
N GLY A 59 11.48 10.53 4.05
CA GLY A 59 12.86 10.39 4.55
C GLY A 59 13.53 11.73 4.85
N ILE A 60 13.33 12.73 3.99
CA ILE A 60 13.86 14.09 4.22
C ILE A 60 13.25 14.69 5.47
N LEU A 61 11.93 14.59 5.63
CA LEU A 61 11.23 15.09 6.82
C LEU A 61 11.67 14.35 8.08
N ALA A 62 11.92 13.04 7.98
CA ALA A 62 12.48 12.25 9.08
C ALA A 62 13.89 12.72 9.47
N ALA A 63 14.75 13.02 8.51
CA ALA A 63 16.09 13.55 8.78
C ALA A 63 16.05 14.94 9.44
N ILE A 64 15.11 15.79 9.03
CA ILE A 64 14.88 17.11 9.67
C ILE A 64 14.35 16.93 11.09
N GLU A 65 13.44 15.98 11.31
CA GLU A 65 12.89 15.65 12.62
C GLU A 65 13.98 15.17 13.59
N ASP A 66 14.87 14.29 13.13
CA ASP A 66 16.01 13.79 13.88
C ASP A 66 17.00 14.95 14.21
N ALA A 67 17.25 15.85 13.25
CA ALA A 67 18.14 17.00 13.46
C ALA A 67 17.58 18.08 14.42
N THR A 68 16.25 18.16 14.54
CA THR A 68 15.55 19.17 15.36
C THR A 68 15.06 18.64 16.70
N ASN A 69 15.43 17.41 17.06
CA ASN A 69 14.94 16.72 18.26
C ASN A 69 13.40 16.68 18.34
N GLY A 70 12.74 16.36 17.22
CA GLY A 70 11.29 16.23 17.16
C GLY A 70 10.56 17.56 17.04
N TRP A 71 10.99 18.39 16.08
CA TRP A 71 10.33 19.66 15.72
C TRP A 71 10.26 20.70 16.86
N GLY A 72 11.16 20.61 17.83
CA GLY A 72 11.12 21.46 19.03
C GLY A 72 9.99 21.14 20.02
N LEU A 73 9.18 20.12 19.73
CA LEU A 73 8.05 19.66 20.56
C LEU A 73 8.24 18.22 21.07
N SER A 74 9.42 17.62 20.83
CA SER A 74 9.74 16.21 21.14
C SER A 74 8.72 15.22 20.54
N GLY A 75 8.14 15.60 19.39
CA GLY A 75 7.19 14.81 18.63
C GLY A 75 7.90 14.01 17.54
N HIS A 76 7.54 12.73 17.41
CA HIS A 76 8.07 11.86 16.36
C HIS A 76 6.95 11.46 15.40
N MET A 77 6.99 11.93 14.16
CA MET A 77 5.99 11.62 13.13
C MET A 77 6.60 10.81 11.99
N PHE A 78 7.77 11.22 11.52
CA PHE A 78 8.48 10.60 10.40
C PHE A 78 9.63 9.71 10.87
N ALA A 79 10.16 9.95 12.07
CA ALA A 79 11.20 9.17 12.72
C ALA A 79 10.66 8.29 13.86
N SER A 80 9.43 7.81 13.74
CA SER A 80 8.85 6.95 14.76
C SER A 80 9.47 5.54 14.75
N ILE A 81 9.50 4.92 15.93
CA ILE A 81 9.99 3.55 16.18
C ILE A 81 9.35 2.48 15.27
N TYR A 82 8.17 2.78 14.68
CA TYR A 82 7.51 1.89 13.73
C TYR A 82 8.36 1.58 12.50
N TYR A 83 9.25 2.49 12.09
CA TYR A 83 10.05 2.34 10.88
C TYR A 83 11.44 1.74 11.13
N GLY A 84 11.69 1.26 12.34
CA GLY A 84 12.95 0.64 12.75
C GLY A 84 14.12 1.62 12.89
N ASP A 85 15.19 1.11 13.49
CA ASP A 85 16.42 1.85 13.78
C ASP A 85 17.55 1.53 12.78
N ASP A 86 17.23 0.87 11.67
CA ASP A 86 18.16 0.37 10.65
C ASP A 86 18.78 1.50 9.76
N GLY A 87 18.54 2.76 10.12
CA GLY A 87 19.08 3.95 9.46
C GLY A 87 18.11 4.65 8.49
N ALA A 88 18.54 5.82 7.99
CA ALA A 88 17.69 6.69 7.17
C ALA A 88 17.28 6.05 5.83
N ILE A 89 18.21 5.33 5.17
CA ILE A 89 17.94 4.69 3.87
C ILE A 89 16.96 3.52 4.04
N ALA A 90 17.14 2.71 5.08
CA ALA A 90 16.24 1.60 5.40
C ALA A 90 14.81 2.11 5.66
N ARG A 91 14.67 3.20 6.42
CA ARG A 91 13.38 3.85 6.67
C ARG A 91 12.69 4.34 5.39
N VAL A 92 13.41 4.98 4.46
CA VAL A 92 12.87 5.36 3.14
C VAL A 92 12.39 4.13 2.38
N TRP A 93 13.17 3.05 2.38
CA TRP A 93 12.82 1.80 1.73
C TRP A 93 11.54 1.18 2.33
N TYR A 94 11.42 1.13 3.65
CA TYR A 94 10.23 0.59 4.33
C TYR A 94 8.97 1.40 4.04
N VAL A 95 9.09 2.74 4.06
CA VAL A 95 7.99 3.64 3.68
C VAL A 95 7.58 3.42 2.22
N PHE A 96 8.54 3.25 1.30
CA PHE A 96 8.26 2.94 -0.09
C PHE A 96 7.48 1.62 -0.25
N LEU A 97 7.88 0.57 0.46
CA LEU A 97 7.20 -0.72 0.44
C LEU A 97 5.77 -0.64 0.96
N LEU A 98 5.54 0.11 2.05
CA LEU A 98 4.19 0.38 2.54
C LEU A 98 3.37 1.17 1.52
N MET A 99 3.93 2.23 0.91
CA MET A 99 3.24 3.00 -0.13
C MET A 99 2.81 2.12 -1.30
N LEU A 100 3.69 1.23 -1.77
CA LEU A 100 3.34 0.26 -2.81
C LEU A 100 2.19 -0.64 -2.39
N PHE A 101 2.22 -1.19 -1.17
CA PHE A 101 1.13 -2.03 -0.67
C PHE A 101 -0.23 -1.33 -0.71
N PHE A 102 -0.31 -0.10 -0.20
CA PHE A 102 -1.56 0.68 -0.22
C PHE A 102 -1.99 1.08 -1.64
N ILE A 103 -1.03 1.37 -2.53
CA ILE A 103 -1.30 1.56 -3.96
C ILE A 103 -1.91 0.30 -4.57
N GLY A 104 -1.34 -0.87 -4.27
CA GLY A 104 -1.85 -2.16 -4.74
C GLY A 104 -3.31 -2.36 -4.35
N LEU A 105 -3.63 -2.15 -3.07
CA LEU A 105 -5.01 -2.21 -2.58
C LEU A 105 -5.93 -1.24 -3.34
N GLY A 106 -5.49 -0.01 -3.59
CA GLY A 106 -6.27 0.98 -4.32
C GLY A 106 -6.45 0.62 -5.80
N LEU A 107 -5.42 0.05 -6.44
CA LEU A 107 -5.48 -0.42 -7.82
C LEU A 107 -6.50 -1.54 -8.01
N VAL A 108 -6.50 -2.55 -7.14
CA VAL A 108 -7.45 -3.67 -7.23
C VAL A 108 -8.87 -3.21 -6.90
N ALA A 109 -9.05 -2.36 -5.89
CA ALA A 109 -10.36 -1.82 -5.53
C ALA A 109 -10.93 -0.93 -6.66
N GLY A 110 -10.11 -0.04 -7.22
CA GLY A 110 -10.49 0.77 -8.37
C GLY A 110 -10.84 -0.07 -9.60
N ALA A 111 -10.03 -1.09 -9.91
CA ALA A 111 -10.29 -1.97 -11.05
C ALA A 111 -11.57 -2.79 -10.86
N ALA A 112 -11.82 -3.26 -9.64
CA ALA A 112 -13.05 -3.96 -9.29
C ALA A 112 -14.27 -3.04 -9.42
N PHE A 113 -14.16 -1.78 -9.01
CA PHE A 113 -15.24 -0.79 -9.17
C PHE A 113 -15.51 -0.47 -10.63
N VAL A 114 -14.49 -0.16 -11.44
CA VAL A 114 -14.66 0.10 -12.87
C VAL A 114 -15.39 -1.06 -13.56
N ARG A 115 -15.08 -2.31 -13.17
CA ARG A 115 -15.65 -3.50 -13.81
C ARG A 115 -17.03 -3.91 -13.28
N TRP A 116 -17.21 -3.96 -11.97
CA TRP A 116 -18.37 -4.55 -11.31
C TRP A 116 -19.09 -3.58 -10.37
N GLN A 117 -18.71 -2.30 -10.38
CA GLN A 117 -19.28 -1.23 -9.56
C GLN A 117 -19.27 -1.61 -8.06
N VAL A 118 -20.35 -1.28 -7.35
CA VAL A 118 -20.49 -1.55 -5.92
C VAL A 118 -20.38 -3.05 -5.60
N LEU A 119 -20.91 -3.93 -6.45
CA LEU A 119 -20.84 -5.39 -6.22
C LEU A 119 -19.39 -5.89 -6.24
N GLY A 120 -18.55 -5.34 -7.13
CA GLY A 120 -17.12 -5.66 -7.15
C GLY A 120 -16.40 -5.24 -5.88
N LEU A 121 -16.74 -4.05 -5.38
CA LEU A 121 -16.14 -3.49 -4.16
C LEU A 121 -16.55 -4.28 -2.92
N VAL A 122 -17.84 -4.61 -2.81
CA VAL A 122 -18.37 -5.46 -1.74
C VAL A 122 -17.71 -6.83 -1.78
N ALA A 123 -17.67 -7.50 -2.94
CA ALA A 123 -17.02 -8.80 -3.07
C ALA A 123 -15.53 -8.73 -2.68
N PHE A 124 -14.80 -7.71 -3.13
CA PHE A 124 -13.39 -7.50 -2.79
C PHE A 124 -13.18 -7.37 -1.28
N PHE A 125 -13.90 -6.48 -0.60
CA PHE A 125 -13.75 -6.28 0.83
C PHE A 125 -14.28 -7.47 1.65
N THR A 126 -15.33 -8.16 1.20
CA THR A 126 -15.79 -9.39 1.84
C THR A 126 -14.74 -10.48 1.75
N ILE A 127 -14.15 -10.73 0.58
CA ILE A 127 -13.08 -11.72 0.40
C ILE A 127 -11.86 -11.34 1.27
N LEU A 128 -11.44 -10.08 1.24
CA LEU A 128 -10.34 -9.59 2.07
C LEU A 128 -10.62 -9.80 3.57
N GLY A 129 -11.83 -9.46 4.02
CA GLY A 129 -12.26 -9.65 5.40
C GLY A 129 -12.26 -11.12 5.81
N LEU A 130 -12.78 -12.02 4.96
CA LEU A 130 -12.77 -13.46 5.19
C LEU A 130 -11.35 -14.03 5.26
N LEU A 131 -10.42 -13.56 4.42
CA LEU A 131 -9.02 -13.97 4.46
C LEU A 131 -8.33 -13.53 5.76
N ILE A 132 -8.56 -12.29 6.20
CA ILE A 132 -8.00 -11.76 7.45
C ILE A 132 -8.57 -12.53 8.65
N ILE A 133 -9.89 -12.65 8.74
CA ILE A 133 -10.57 -13.35 9.84
C ILE A 133 -10.19 -14.82 9.83
N GLY A 134 -10.18 -15.49 8.68
CA GLY A 134 -9.78 -16.89 8.55
C GLY A 134 -8.33 -17.14 8.95
N GLY A 135 -7.41 -16.24 8.55
CA GLY A 135 -6.00 -16.32 8.96
C GLY A 135 -5.82 -16.12 10.47
N LEU A 136 -6.49 -15.13 11.06
CA LEU A 136 -6.46 -14.90 12.50
C LEU A 136 -7.08 -16.08 13.27
N ALA A 137 -8.22 -16.59 12.81
CA ALA A 137 -8.87 -17.76 13.38
C ALA A 137 -7.95 -18.99 13.31
N TRP A 138 -7.25 -19.20 12.18
CA TRP A 138 -6.29 -20.29 12.04
C TRP A 138 -5.13 -20.16 13.05
N ILE A 139 -4.56 -18.96 13.22
CA ILE A 139 -3.51 -18.71 14.22
C ILE A 139 -4.02 -18.99 15.64
N VAL A 140 -5.23 -18.53 15.97
CA VAL A 140 -5.83 -18.74 17.30
C VAL A 140 -6.14 -20.22 17.55
N LEU A 141 -6.76 -20.91 16.60
CA LEU A 141 -7.16 -22.31 16.73
C LEU A 141 -5.96 -23.29 16.76
N THR A 142 -4.78 -22.84 16.34
CA THR A 142 -3.55 -23.62 16.35
C THR A 142 -2.56 -23.18 17.44
N ASP A 143 -2.97 -22.28 18.34
CA ASP A 143 -2.09 -21.64 19.35
C ASP A 143 -0.79 -21.05 18.75
N GLY A 144 -0.87 -20.57 17.50
CA GLY A 144 0.26 -20.18 16.67
C GLY A 144 0.92 -18.85 17.03
N TRP A 145 0.37 -18.08 17.99
CA TRP A 145 0.87 -16.75 18.34
C TRP A 145 2.35 -16.73 18.73
N ALA A 146 2.83 -17.75 19.45
CA ALA A 146 4.25 -17.86 19.82
C ALA A 146 5.16 -18.06 18.61
N ALA A 147 4.68 -18.76 17.56
CA ALA A 147 5.43 -18.91 16.31
C ALA A 147 5.46 -17.60 15.52
N VAL A 148 4.34 -16.89 15.43
CA VAL A 148 4.25 -15.57 14.79
C VAL A 148 5.17 -14.56 15.47
N GLY A 149 5.13 -14.48 16.80
CA GLY A 149 6.00 -13.58 17.57
C GLY A 149 7.49 -13.88 17.35
N ARG A 150 7.89 -15.17 17.37
CA ARG A 150 9.27 -15.57 17.05
C ARG A 150 9.68 -15.20 15.63
N PHE A 151 8.79 -15.45 14.66
CA PHE A 151 9.05 -15.10 13.26
C PHE A 151 9.26 -13.58 13.09
N LEU A 152 8.37 -12.75 13.65
CA LEU A 152 8.49 -11.30 13.56
C LEU A 152 9.75 -10.78 14.25
N ALA A 153 10.10 -11.32 15.43
CA ALA A 153 11.31 -10.95 16.15
C ALA A 153 12.59 -11.35 15.38
N GLN A 154 12.59 -12.51 14.72
CA GLN A 154 13.73 -12.98 13.92
C GLN A 154 13.85 -12.24 12.60
N ALA A 155 12.73 -11.92 11.95
CA ALA A 155 12.70 -11.22 10.67
C ALA A 155 13.11 -9.73 10.84
N GLY A 156 12.75 -9.12 11.97
CA GLY A 156 12.94 -7.69 12.19
C GLY A 156 12.24 -6.82 11.14
N PHE A 157 12.54 -5.52 11.11
CA PHE A 157 11.94 -4.61 10.13
C PHE A 157 12.40 -4.96 8.70
N ALA A 158 13.70 -5.21 8.52
CA ALA A 158 14.29 -5.58 7.24
C ALA A 158 13.65 -6.83 6.60
N GLY A 159 13.22 -7.82 7.39
CA GLY A 159 12.54 -9.01 6.90
C GLY A 159 11.03 -8.84 6.73
N VAL A 160 10.36 -8.09 7.62
CA VAL A 160 8.90 -7.94 7.60
C VAL A 160 8.42 -7.02 6.49
N TYR A 161 9.07 -5.87 6.28
CA TYR A 161 8.60 -4.89 5.29
C TYR A 161 8.55 -5.43 3.85
N PRO A 162 9.56 -6.17 3.35
CA PRO A 162 9.51 -6.76 2.02
C PRO A 162 8.36 -7.76 1.82
N LEU A 163 7.83 -8.38 2.87
CA LEU A 163 6.70 -9.31 2.76
C LEU A 163 5.44 -8.61 2.21
N PHE A 164 5.31 -7.29 2.38
CA PHE A 164 4.21 -6.51 1.80
C PHE A 164 4.25 -6.47 0.26
N LEU A 165 5.37 -6.83 -0.39
CA LEU A 165 5.43 -6.99 -1.84
C LEU A 165 4.57 -8.17 -2.32
N ILE A 166 4.35 -9.19 -1.50
CA ILE A 166 3.53 -10.34 -1.84
C ILE A 166 2.07 -9.92 -2.07
N PRO A 167 1.35 -9.33 -1.08
CA PRO A 167 0.00 -8.86 -1.31
C PRO A 167 -0.06 -7.72 -2.34
N PHE A 168 0.97 -6.88 -2.46
CA PHE A 168 1.06 -5.90 -3.55
C PHE A 168 1.03 -6.57 -4.93
N ALA A 169 1.89 -7.57 -5.17
CA ALA A 169 1.96 -8.31 -6.43
C ALA A 169 0.63 -9.02 -6.73
N VAL A 170 0.00 -9.61 -5.71
CA VAL A 170 -1.33 -10.21 -5.82
C VAL A 170 -2.37 -9.17 -6.23
N CYS A 171 -2.39 -7.99 -5.60
CA CYS A 171 -3.32 -6.92 -5.96
C CYS A 171 -3.10 -6.40 -7.38
N VAL A 172 -1.85 -6.23 -7.80
CA VAL A 172 -1.50 -5.82 -9.17
C VAL A 172 -1.97 -6.86 -10.17
N LEU A 173 -1.74 -8.15 -9.90
CA LEU A 173 -2.20 -9.24 -10.75
C LEU A 173 -3.73 -9.26 -10.83
N VAL A 174 -4.43 -9.29 -9.70
CA VAL A 174 -5.90 -9.32 -9.67
C VAL A 174 -6.49 -8.07 -10.34
N GLY A 175 -5.93 -6.89 -10.08
CA GLY A 175 -6.32 -5.63 -10.72
C GLY A 175 -6.17 -5.69 -12.25
N TYR A 176 -5.05 -6.19 -12.76
CA TYR A 176 -4.83 -6.39 -14.19
C TYR A 176 -5.84 -7.38 -14.79
N LEU A 177 -6.09 -8.51 -14.11
CA LEU A 177 -7.03 -9.53 -14.55
C LEU A 177 -8.48 -9.04 -14.54
N ALA A 178 -8.84 -8.15 -13.62
CA ALA A 178 -10.12 -7.47 -13.60
C ALA A 178 -10.23 -6.51 -14.79
N LEU A 179 -9.22 -5.67 -15.02
CA LEU A 179 -9.25 -4.64 -16.06
C LEU A 179 -9.23 -5.23 -17.49
N ARG A 180 -8.45 -6.29 -17.73
CA ARG A 180 -8.31 -6.88 -19.09
C ARG A 180 -9.64 -7.38 -19.67
N ARG A 181 -10.63 -7.68 -18.83
CA ARG A 181 -11.97 -8.13 -19.26
C ARG A 181 -13.02 -7.02 -19.18
N ALA A 182 -12.67 -5.81 -18.73
CA ALA A 182 -13.62 -4.71 -18.54
C ALA A 182 -14.28 -4.30 -19.87
N THR A 183 -15.59 -4.51 -19.97
CA THR A 183 -16.41 -4.06 -21.09
C THR A 183 -16.43 -2.54 -21.11
N ALA A 184 -16.01 -1.94 -22.22
CA ALA A 184 -16.25 -0.51 -22.45
C ALA A 184 -17.77 -0.36 -22.61
N ARG A 185 -18.42 0.29 -21.65
CA ARG A 185 -19.79 0.74 -21.81
C ARG A 185 -19.76 2.26 -21.95
N SER A 186 -20.38 2.72 -23.03
CA SER A 186 -20.64 4.13 -23.35
C SER A 186 -21.59 4.74 -22.34
#